data_AF-A0AAW4W170-F1
#
_entry.id   AF-A0AAW4W170-F1
#
_cell.length_a   1.000
_cell.length_b   1.000
_cell.length_c   1.000
_cell.angle_alpha   90.00
_cell.angle_beta   90.00
_cell.angle_gamma   90.00
#
_symmetry.space_group_name_H-M   'P 1'
#
loop_
_entity.id
_entity.type
_entity.pdbx_description
1 polymer ?
#
loop_
_entity_poly.entity_id
_entity_poly.type
_entity_poly.pdbx_seq_one_letter_code
_entity_poly.pdbx_strand_id
1 'polypeptide(L)'
;MVNPFSVKKIKELDDNSPKKTDSKDPKTIAKLVVDGRYSIPYMSEVIYAEIRDLVYSRDRIMKQHNISANRIQRWLAIHFPEYLGLYTRFDAISGLAVLEKAPLPKDVIALGVNRIRKIWHDKKMRGRGVTEDRAKTLVEAAHNSVGLDGGIGTKSELYMLLGFQHGLSLRRTEDKYRLGIY
;
A
#
# COMPACT_ATOMS: atom_id res chain seq x y z
N MET A 1 33.41 5.85 -9.49
CA MET A 1 32.90 5.37 -8.19
C MET A 1 33.95 4.44 -7.58
N VAL A 2 34.40 4.72 -6.36
CA VAL A 2 35.36 3.86 -5.65
C VAL A 2 34.57 2.80 -4.88
N ASN A 3 34.95 1.53 -4.96
CA ASN A 3 34.27 0.44 -4.26
C ASN A 3 34.43 0.59 -2.74
N PRO A 4 33.33 0.71 -1.95
CA PRO A 4 33.39 0.84 -0.49
C PRO A 4 34.13 -0.32 0.20
N PHE A 5 34.06 -1.52 -0.36
CA PHE A 5 34.78 -2.69 0.16
C PHE A 5 36.30 -2.53 0.03
N SER A 6 36.77 -2.05 -1.12
CA SER A 6 38.19 -1.78 -1.38
C SER A 6 38.70 -0.64 -0.48
N VAL A 7 37.89 0.39 -0.26
CA VAL A 7 38.19 1.49 0.66
C VAL A 7 38.40 0.97 2.08
N LYS A 8 37.51 0.09 2.56
CA LYS A 8 37.61 -0.50 3.90
C LYS A 8 38.89 -1.33 4.06
N LYS A 9 39.20 -2.20 3.09
CA LYS A 9 40.39 -3.07 3.14
C LYS A 9 41.69 -2.26 3.11
N ILE A 10 41.75 -1.17 2.36
CA ILE A 10 42.96 -0.34 2.25
C ILE A 10 43.14 0.54 3.49
N LYS A 11 42.05 1.04 4.09
CA LYS A 11 42.10 1.70 5.39
C LYS A 11 42.66 0.77 6.47
N GLU A 12 42.16 -0.46 6.55
CA GLU A 12 42.63 -1.45 7.54
C GLU A 12 44.13 -1.75 7.38
N LEU A 13 44.63 -1.78 6.14
CA LEU A 13 46.05 -1.97 5.84
C LEU A 13 46.92 -0.73 6.13
N ASP A 14 46.48 0.47 5.71
CA ASP A 14 47.27 1.71 5.82
C ASP A 14 47.28 2.26 7.26
N ASP A 15 46.20 2.08 8.03
CA ASP A 15 46.08 2.69 9.37
C ASP A 15 46.46 1.78 10.52
N ASN A 16 46.42 0.45 10.33
CA ASN A 16 46.66 -0.60 11.34
C ASN A 16 46.21 -0.22 12.78
N SER A 17 45.06 0.44 12.88
CA SER A 17 44.56 1.05 14.11
C SER A 17 43.03 0.93 14.14
N PRO A 18 42.44 0.48 15.26
CA PRO A 18 41.00 0.26 15.36
C PRO A 18 40.17 1.54 15.45
N LYS A 19 40.80 2.72 15.42
CA LYS A 19 40.12 4.02 15.58
C LYS A 19 39.36 4.40 14.31
N LYS A 20 38.03 4.27 14.34
CA LYS A 20 37.11 4.80 13.32
C LYS A 20 37.14 6.33 13.37
N THR A 21 37.74 6.96 12.37
CA THR A 21 37.80 8.43 12.23
C THR A 21 37.34 8.81 10.83
N ASP A 22 36.21 9.52 10.70
CA ASP A 22 35.62 9.88 9.41
C ASP A 22 36.51 10.77 8.52
N SER A 23 37.54 11.40 9.09
CA SER A 23 38.52 12.23 8.38
C SER A 23 39.49 11.43 7.48
N LYS A 24 39.60 10.11 7.69
CA LYS A 24 40.52 9.26 6.92
C LYS A 24 39.93 8.79 5.60
N ASP A 25 38.60 8.73 5.55
CA ASP A 25 37.83 8.27 4.40
C ASP A 25 38.11 9.07 3.13
N PRO A 26 38.12 10.41 3.16
CA PRO A 26 38.46 11.23 2.00
C PRO A 26 39.87 10.96 1.47
N LYS A 27 40.86 10.75 2.35
CA LYS A 27 42.26 10.52 1.97
C LYS A 27 42.43 9.19 1.23
N THR A 28 41.85 8.10 1.75
CA THR A 28 41.91 6.79 1.09
C THR A 28 41.13 6.79 -0.23
N ILE A 29 39.97 7.45 -0.27
CA ILE A 29 39.19 7.60 -1.50
C ILE A 29 39.98 8.38 -2.55
N ALA A 30 40.62 9.50 -2.18
CA ALA A 30 41.45 10.29 -3.08
C ALA A 30 42.63 9.48 -3.64
N LYS A 31 43.34 8.73 -2.79
CA LYS A 31 44.43 7.83 -3.21
C LYS A 31 43.94 6.80 -4.23
N LEU A 32 42.80 6.16 -3.98
CA LEU A 32 42.21 5.19 -4.90
C LEU A 32 41.77 5.79 -6.24
N VAL A 33 41.35 7.05 -6.24
CA VAL A 33 41.03 7.80 -7.47
C VAL A 33 42.30 8.10 -8.27
N VAL A 34 43.36 8.58 -7.62
CA VAL A 34 44.66 8.86 -8.24
C VAL A 34 45.28 7.59 -8.81
N ASP A 35 45.19 6.47 -8.09
CA ASP A 35 45.69 5.16 -8.51
C ASP A 35 44.88 4.52 -9.65
N GLY A 36 43.81 5.18 -10.14
CA GLY A 36 42.94 4.64 -11.18
C GLY A 36 42.08 3.46 -10.74
N ARG A 37 42.05 3.15 -9.43
CA ARG A 37 41.33 2.01 -8.82
C ARG A 37 39.89 2.38 -8.49
N TYR A 38 39.20 2.94 -9.48
CA TYR A 38 37.79 3.25 -9.42
C TYR A 38 37.10 2.64 -10.63
N SER A 39 35.86 2.20 -10.46
CA SER A 39 35.03 1.88 -11.61
C SER A 39 34.44 3.17 -12.15
N ILE A 40 34.48 3.37 -13.46
CA ILE A 40 33.62 4.37 -14.09
C ILE A 40 32.20 3.79 -13.95
N PRO A 41 31.29 4.47 -13.23
CA PRO A 41 29.92 3.97 -13.13
C PRO A 41 29.37 3.89 -14.55
N TYR A 42 28.83 2.72 -14.91
CA TYR A 42 28.15 2.53 -16.18
C TYR A 42 26.96 3.51 -16.22
N MET A 43 27.10 4.61 -16.96
CA MET A 43 25.99 5.51 -17.27
C MET A 43 25.17 4.80 -18.34
N SER A 44 24.12 4.14 -17.86
CA SER A 44 23.25 3.36 -18.71
C SER A 44 22.58 4.28 -19.73
N GLU A 45 22.61 3.90 -21.01
CA GLU A 45 21.91 4.57 -22.12
C GLU A 45 20.48 4.96 -21.72
N VAL A 46 19.94 6.00 -22.37
CA VAL A 46 18.62 6.63 -22.08
C VAL A 46 17.55 5.62 -21.66
N ILE A 47 17.43 4.50 -22.38
CA ILE A 47 16.45 3.42 -22.14
C ILE A 47 16.58 2.80 -20.74
N TYR A 48 17.80 2.49 -20.28
CA TYR A 48 18.01 1.86 -18.97
C TYR A 48 17.85 2.85 -17.82
N ALA A 49 18.12 4.14 -18.04
CA ALA A 49 17.83 5.19 -17.07
C ALA A 49 16.30 5.33 -16.86
N GLU A 50 15.53 5.36 -17.96
CA GLU A 50 14.07 5.39 -17.93
C GLU A 50 13.47 4.18 -17.20
N ILE A 51 13.95 2.96 -17.49
CA ILE A 51 13.49 1.75 -16.80
C ILE A 51 13.74 1.86 -15.29
N ARG A 52 14.91 2.36 -14.88
CA ARG A 52 15.26 2.52 -13.47
C ARG A 52 14.33 3.52 -12.78
N ASP A 53 14.05 4.65 -13.43
CA ASP A 53 13.13 5.66 -12.90
C ASP A 53 11.71 5.12 -12.78
N LEU A 54 11.25 4.33 -13.75
CA LEU A 54 9.95 3.63 -13.69
C LEU A 54 9.90 2.63 -12.52
N VAL A 55 10.96 1.85 -12.29
CA VAL A 55 11.03 0.92 -11.15
C VAL A 55 10.98 1.68 -9.83
N TYR A 56 11.73 2.77 -9.68
CA TYR A 56 11.68 3.59 -8.47
C TYR A 56 10.31 4.25 -8.26
N SER A 57 9.67 4.70 -9.34
CA SER A 57 8.31 5.25 -9.29
C SER A 57 7.31 4.19 -8.83
N ARG A 58 7.39 2.98 -9.39
CA ARG A 58 6.56 1.83 -8.98
C ARG A 58 6.75 1.50 -7.51
N ASP A 59 7.98 1.40 -7.03
CA ASP A 59 8.28 1.09 -5.62
C ASP A 59 7.74 2.17 -4.67
N ARG A 60 7.85 3.45 -5.07
CA ARG A 60 7.28 4.57 -4.32
C ARG A 60 5.76 4.45 -4.26
N ILE A 61 5.10 4.20 -5.39
CA ILE A 61 3.64 4.02 -5.46
C ILE A 61 3.19 2.82 -4.62
N MET A 62 3.90 1.69 -4.70
CA MET A 62 3.59 0.49 -3.89
C MET A 62 3.72 0.77 -2.39
N LYS A 63 4.74 1.51 -1.95
CA LYS A 63 4.86 1.94 -0.55
C LYS A 63 3.68 2.81 -0.12
N GLN A 64 3.30 3.79 -0.92
CA GLN A 64 2.14 4.65 -0.61
C GLN A 64 0.82 3.87 -0.60
N HIS A 65 0.66 2.90 -1.50
CA HIS A 65 -0.48 2.00 -1.51
C HIS A 65 -0.58 1.19 -0.21
N ASN A 66 0.53 0.59 0.23
CA ASN A 66 0.57 -0.18 1.48
C ASN A 66 0.29 0.70 2.71
N ILE A 67 0.84 1.91 2.76
CA ILE A 67 0.56 2.88 3.83
C ILE A 67 -0.93 3.20 3.89
N SER A 68 -1.56 3.44 2.73
CA SER A 68 -2.99 3.76 2.64
C SER A 68 -3.86 2.57 3.05
N ALA A 69 -3.53 1.35 2.61
CA ALA A 69 -4.22 0.13 3.01
C ALA A 69 -4.16 -0.07 4.54
N ASN A 70 -2.99 0.13 5.14
CA ASN A 70 -2.82 0.01 6.59
C ASN A 70 -3.62 1.08 7.36
N ARG A 71 -3.72 2.31 6.82
CA ARG A 71 -4.55 3.36 7.40
C ARG A 71 -6.03 2.98 7.38
N ILE A 72 -6.53 2.41 6.28
CA ILE A 72 -7.93 1.93 6.18
C ILE A 72 -8.18 0.80 7.17
N GLN A 73 -7.28 -0.19 7.25
CA GLN A 73 -7.41 -1.28 8.22
C GLN A 73 -7.42 -0.76 9.66
N ARG A 74 -6.55 0.20 9.98
CA ARG A 74 -6.54 0.84 11.31
C ARG A 74 -7.85 1.58 11.58
N TRP A 75 -8.33 2.36 10.61
CA TRP A 75 -9.60 3.08 10.73
C TRP A 75 -10.75 2.09 10.99
N LEU A 76 -10.81 0.98 10.25
CA LEU A 76 -11.79 -0.08 10.45
C LEU A 76 -11.65 -0.72 11.83
N ALA A 77 -10.43 -1.01 12.29
CA ALA A 77 -10.22 -1.56 13.63
C ALA A 77 -10.71 -0.63 14.75
N ILE A 78 -10.70 0.69 14.54
CA ILE A 78 -11.16 1.68 15.52
C ILE A 78 -12.68 1.84 15.47
N HIS A 79 -13.28 1.91 14.27
CA HIS A 79 -14.68 2.33 14.09
C HIS A 79 -15.65 1.21 13.70
N PHE A 80 -15.15 0.11 13.13
CA PHE A 80 -15.95 -1.05 12.74
C PHE A 80 -15.12 -2.35 12.71
N PRO A 81 -14.57 -2.81 13.84
CA PRO A 81 -13.62 -3.92 13.87
C PRO A 81 -14.20 -5.25 13.35
N GLU A 82 -15.50 -5.47 13.53
CA GLU A 82 -16.18 -6.70 13.11
C GLU A 82 -16.18 -6.88 11.59
N TYR A 83 -16.07 -5.79 10.84
CA TYR A 83 -15.90 -5.83 9.39
C TYR A 83 -14.65 -6.65 8.99
N LEU A 84 -13.55 -6.51 9.73
CA LEU A 84 -12.30 -7.23 9.47
C LEU A 84 -12.42 -8.73 9.77
N GLY A 85 -13.30 -9.12 10.70
CA GLY A 85 -13.61 -10.53 10.97
C GLY A 85 -14.51 -11.15 9.89
N LEU A 86 -15.43 -10.35 9.32
CA LEU A 86 -16.27 -10.82 8.23
C LEU A 86 -15.46 -11.04 6.96
N TYR A 87 -14.69 -10.05 6.52
CA TYR A 87 -13.96 -10.12 5.26
C TYR A 87 -12.50 -10.50 5.47
N THR A 88 -12.07 -11.63 4.88
CA THR A 88 -10.66 -12.08 4.87
C THR A 88 -9.71 -10.99 4.36
N ARG A 89 -10.18 -10.18 3.41
CA ARG A 89 -9.48 -8.98 2.96
C ARG A 89 -10.42 -7.78 3.07
N PHE A 90 -9.95 -6.69 3.67
CA PHE A 90 -10.76 -5.48 3.81
C PHE A 90 -11.18 -4.88 2.45
N ASP A 91 -10.35 -5.10 1.41
CA ASP A 91 -10.51 -4.59 0.05
C ASP A 91 -11.42 -5.47 -0.84
N ALA A 92 -12.21 -6.36 -0.25
CA ALA A 92 -13.20 -7.14 -0.97
C ALA A 92 -14.21 -6.22 -1.68
N ILE A 93 -14.45 -6.46 -2.98
CA ILE A 93 -15.28 -5.59 -3.83
C ILE A 93 -16.69 -5.39 -3.25
N SER A 94 -17.31 -6.44 -2.70
CA SER A 94 -18.63 -6.36 -2.09
C SER A 94 -18.64 -5.55 -0.79
N GLY A 95 -17.59 -5.68 0.03
CA GLY A 95 -17.45 -4.93 1.27
C GLY A 95 -17.14 -3.45 1.02
N LEU A 96 -16.19 -3.15 0.11
CA LEU A 96 -15.87 -1.78 -0.30
C LEU A 96 -17.09 -1.05 -0.86
N ALA A 97 -17.91 -1.72 -1.67
CA ALA A 97 -19.12 -1.11 -2.20
C ALA A 97 -20.13 -0.71 -1.11
N VAL A 98 -20.17 -1.44 0.00
CA VAL A 98 -20.98 -1.03 1.16
C VAL A 98 -20.31 0.13 1.89
N LEU A 99 -19.00 0.06 2.17
CA LEU A 99 -18.27 1.13 2.87
C LEU A 99 -18.30 2.48 2.12
N GLU A 100 -18.36 2.47 0.78
CA GLU A 100 -18.55 3.67 -0.04
C GLU A 100 -19.88 4.39 0.27
N LYS A 101 -20.91 3.68 0.72
CA LYS A 101 -22.24 4.23 1.01
C LYS A 101 -22.54 4.33 2.51
N ALA A 102 -22.03 3.39 3.29
CA ALA A 102 -22.21 3.26 4.73
C ALA A 102 -20.89 2.85 5.39
N PRO A 103 -20.05 3.83 5.75
CA PRO A 103 -18.73 3.57 6.35
C PRO A 103 -18.81 3.20 7.83
N LEU A 104 -19.81 3.69 8.57
CA LEU A 104 -19.97 3.42 10.01
C LEU A 104 -21.01 2.32 10.28
N PRO A 105 -20.93 1.61 11.41
CA PRO A 105 -21.91 0.60 11.79
C PRO A 105 -23.35 1.13 11.80
N LYS A 106 -23.57 2.34 12.32
CA LYS A 106 -24.89 3.00 12.33
C LYS A 106 -25.47 3.21 10.92
N ASP A 107 -24.62 3.53 9.94
CA ASP A 107 -25.04 3.71 8.56
C ASP A 107 -25.41 2.36 7.90
N VAL A 108 -24.68 1.30 8.25
CA VAL A 108 -24.95 -0.06 7.77
C VAL A 108 -26.29 -0.57 8.30
N ILE A 109 -26.57 -0.31 9.59
CA ILE A 109 -27.88 -0.59 10.21
C ILE A 109 -28.98 0.19 9.49
N ALA A 110 -28.78 1.48 9.24
CA ALA A 110 -29.78 2.33 8.56
C ALA A 110 -30.03 1.91 7.09
N LEU A 111 -29.03 1.37 6.39
CA LEU A 111 -29.21 0.78 5.07
C LEU A 111 -30.08 -0.48 5.14
N GLY A 112 -29.77 -1.37 6.07
CA GLY A 112 -30.39 -2.68 6.18
C GLY A 112 -30.07 -3.63 5.02
N VAL A 113 -30.48 -4.87 5.17
CA VAL A 113 -30.12 -6.00 4.29
C VAL A 113 -30.54 -5.76 2.83
N ASN A 114 -31.76 -5.24 2.63
CA ASN A 114 -32.33 -5.05 1.29
C ASN A 114 -31.57 -4.00 0.47
N ARG A 115 -31.15 -2.89 1.09
CA ARG A 115 -30.40 -1.85 0.37
C ARG A 115 -28.96 -2.27 0.10
N ILE A 116 -28.33 -3.03 1.00
CA ILE A 116 -27.01 -3.61 0.77
C ILE A 116 -27.04 -4.52 -0.46
N ARG A 117 -28.05 -5.38 -0.57
CA ARG A 117 -28.26 -6.20 -1.78
C ARG A 117 -28.45 -5.36 -3.03
N LYS A 118 -29.25 -4.29 -2.94
CA LYS A 118 -29.45 -3.37 -4.07
C LYS A 118 -28.13 -2.75 -4.53
N ILE A 119 -27.27 -2.29 -3.61
CA ILE A 119 -25.93 -1.76 -3.95
C ILE A 119 -25.11 -2.78 -4.74
N TRP A 120 -25.13 -4.05 -4.33
CA TRP A 120 -24.40 -5.10 -5.04
C TRP A 120 -25.01 -5.42 -6.42
N HIS A 121 -26.33 -5.44 -6.53
CA HIS A 121 -27.04 -5.65 -7.79
C HIS A 121 -26.82 -4.50 -8.79
N ASP A 122 -26.85 -3.24 -8.33
CA ASP A 122 -26.62 -2.05 -9.15
C ASP A 122 -25.19 -2.06 -9.73
N LYS A 123 -24.21 -2.57 -8.99
CA LYS A 123 -22.83 -2.79 -9.45
C LYS A 123 -22.63 -4.11 -10.24
N LYS A 124 -23.73 -4.80 -10.60
CA LYS A 124 -23.74 -6.08 -11.35
C LYS A 124 -22.88 -7.19 -10.72
N MET A 125 -22.72 -7.19 -9.40
CA MET A 125 -21.90 -8.17 -8.71
C MET A 125 -22.60 -9.54 -8.65
N ARG A 126 -21.84 -10.62 -8.83
CA ARG A 126 -22.35 -12.00 -8.77
C ARG A 126 -21.37 -12.89 -7.98
N GLY A 127 -21.91 -13.90 -7.29
CA GLY A 127 -21.13 -14.94 -6.61
C GLY A 127 -21.39 -15.04 -5.10
N ARG A 128 -20.63 -15.91 -4.42
CA ARG A 128 -20.79 -16.24 -2.98
C ARG A 128 -20.64 -15.04 -2.03
N GLY A 129 -19.98 -13.97 -2.46
CA GLY A 129 -19.80 -12.75 -1.65
C GLY A 129 -20.99 -11.78 -1.68
N VAL A 130 -22.06 -12.11 -2.42
CA VAL A 130 -23.22 -11.25 -2.72
C VAL A 130 -24.51 -12.01 -2.39
N THR A 131 -24.58 -12.61 -1.21
CA THR A 131 -25.74 -13.39 -0.75
C THR A 131 -26.55 -12.62 0.29
N GLU A 132 -27.83 -12.96 0.42
CA GLU A 132 -28.68 -12.38 1.45
C GLU A 132 -28.15 -12.66 2.86
N ASP A 133 -27.70 -13.89 3.11
CA ASP A 133 -27.09 -14.28 4.39
C ASP A 133 -25.89 -13.41 4.72
N ARG A 134 -25.05 -13.09 3.71
CA ARG A 134 -23.89 -12.23 3.91
C ARG A 134 -24.28 -10.80 4.29
N ALA A 135 -25.34 -10.27 3.68
CA ALA A 135 -25.87 -8.96 4.04
C ALA A 135 -26.49 -8.99 5.45
N LYS A 136 -27.17 -10.07 5.84
CA LYS A 136 -27.68 -10.27 7.21
C LYS A 136 -26.54 -10.28 8.23
N THR A 137 -25.51 -11.10 8.01
CA THR A 137 -24.35 -11.16 8.92
C THR A 137 -23.65 -9.81 9.04
N LEU A 138 -23.57 -9.02 7.96
CA LEU A 138 -22.97 -7.69 7.99
C LEU A 138 -23.79 -6.70 8.84
N VAL A 139 -25.12 -6.71 8.70
CA VAL A 139 -26.00 -5.85 9.50
C VAL A 139 -26.01 -6.28 10.96
N GLU A 140 -26.01 -7.58 11.24
CA GLU A 140 -25.91 -8.13 12.60
C GLU A 140 -24.58 -7.76 13.26
N ALA A 141 -23.46 -7.87 12.54
CA ALA A 141 -22.16 -7.42 13.02
C ALA A 141 -22.14 -5.91 13.29
N ALA A 142 -22.85 -5.11 12.50
CA ALA A 142 -22.97 -3.67 12.73
C ALA A 142 -23.80 -3.36 14.00
N HIS A 143 -24.86 -4.13 14.26
CA HIS A 143 -25.64 -4.02 15.50
C HIS A 143 -24.84 -4.36 16.76
N ASN A 144 -23.98 -5.39 16.66
CA ASN A 144 -23.12 -5.84 17.76
C ASN A 144 -21.76 -5.11 17.80
N SER A 145 -21.60 -4.03 17.04
CA SER A 145 -20.30 -3.40 16.87
C SER A 145 -19.85 -2.69 18.14
N VAL A 146 -18.60 -2.95 18.55
CA VAL A 146 -17.93 -2.22 19.65
C VAL A 146 -17.07 -1.06 19.14
N GLY A 147 -17.17 -0.72 17.86
CA GLY A 147 -16.43 0.36 17.24
C GLY A 147 -16.77 1.74 17.81
N LEU A 148 -15.81 2.65 17.79
CA LEU A 148 -16.03 4.01 18.25
C LEU A 148 -17.02 4.74 17.35
N ASP A 149 -17.97 5.41 17.98
CA ASP A 149 -18.91 6.28 17.29
C ASP A 149 -18.18 7.39 16.54
N GLY A 150 -18.48 7.50 15.25
CA GLY A 150 -17.90 8.46 14.34
C GLY A 150 -18.89 9.53 13.91
N GLY A 151 -18.38 10.74 13.67
CA GLY A 151 -19.14 11.83 13.05
C GLY A 151 -18.84 11.98 11.57
N ILE A 152 -19.25 13.11 10.99
CA ILE A 152 -18.99 13.45 9.57
C ILE A 152 -17.49 13.49 9.27
N GLY A 153 -16.66 13.97 10.19
CA GLY A 153 -15.20 14.01 10.04
C GLY A 153 -14.59 12.62 9.87
N THR A 154 -15.01 11.67 10.71
CA THR A 154 -14.59 10.27 10.66
C THR A 154 -14.94 9.61 9.33
N LYS A 155 -16.17 9.83 8.83
CA LYS A 155 -16.58 9.34 7.50
C LYS A 155 -15.75 9.94 6.37
N SER A 156 -15.49 11.24 6.45
CA SER A 156 -14.70 11.97 5.45
C SER A 156 -13.27 11.45 5.37
N GLU A 157 -12.66 11.09 6.50
CA GLU A 157 -11.35 10.45 6.53
C GLU A 157 -11.34 9.13 5.73
N LEU A 158 -12.31 8.24 5.98
CA LEU A 158 -12.38 6.99 5.22
C LEU A 158 -12.63 7.25 3.73
N TYR A 159 -13.50 8.18 3.37
CA TYR A 159 -13.76 8.49 1.96
C TYR A 159 -12.52 9.04 1.25
N MET A 160 -11.71 9.87 1.91
CA MET A 160 -10.43 10.32 1.36
C MET A 160 -9.51 9.13 1.14
N LEU A 161 -9.35 8.25 2.13
CA LEU A 161 -8.51 7.05 2.03
C LEU A 161 -8.98 6.09 0.92
N LEU A 162 -10.29 5.85 0.82
CA LEU A 162 -10.90 5.03 -0.22
C LEU A 162 -10.75 5.66 -1.62
N GLY A 163 -10.90 6.99 -1.74
CA GLY A 163 -10.68 7.72 -2.98
C GLY A 163 -9.28 7.54 -3.54
N PHE A 164 -8.26 7.59 -2.68
CA PHE A 164 -6.88 7.26 -3.05
C PHE A 164 -6.71 5.80 -3.50
N GLN A 165 -7.46 4.85 -2.94
CA GLN A 165 -7.39 3.43 -3.30
C GLN A 165 -8.12 3.11 -4.61
N HIS A 166 -9.28 3.72 -4.88
CA HIS A 166 -10.08 3.47 -6.09
C HIS A 166 -9.38 3.92 -7.38
N GLY A 167 -8.65 5.04 -7.35
CA GLY A 167 -7.83 5.49 -8.48
C GLY A 167 -6.73 4.51 -8.89
N LEU A 168 -6.28 3.65 -7.96
CA LEU A 168 -5.28 2.61 -8.20
C LEU A 168 -5.90 1.25 -8.56
N SER A 169 -7.11 0.96 -8.08
CA SER A 169 -7.80 -0.33 -8.31
C SER A 169 -8.43 -0.44 -9.70
N LEU A 170 -8.94 0.66 -10.27
CA LEU A 170 -9.52 0.68 -11.63
C LEU A 170 -8.52 0.22 -12.71
N ARG A 171 -7.23 0.54 -12.54
CA ARG A 171 -6.18 0.07 -13.45
C ARG A 171 -5.91 -1.43 -13.32
N ARG A 172 -6.03 -1.99 -12.11
CA ARG A 172 -5.80 -3.42 -11.86
C ARG A 172 -6.88 -4.30 -12.50
N THR A 173 -8.10 -3.79 -12.63
CA THR A 173 -9.18 -4.47 -13.35
C THR A 173 -9.04 -4.31 -14.86
N GLU A 174 -8.70 -3.13 -15.37
CA GLU A 174 -8.48 -2.89 -16.80
C GLU A 174 -7.28 -3.68 -17.36
N ASP A 175 -6.19 -3.80 -16.61
CA ASP A 175 -5.01 -4.57 -17.02
C ASP A 175 -5.29 -6.08 -17.11
N LYS A 176 -6.16 -6.62 -16.24
CA LYS A 176 -6.57 -8.04 -16.32
C LYS A 176 -7.41 -8.33 -17.57
N TYR A 177 -8.27 -7.40 -17.99
CA TYR A 177 -9.04 -7.53 -19.23
C TYR A 177 -8.18 -7.31 -20.49
N ARG A 178 -7.14 -6.47 -20.41
CA ARG A 178 -6.17 -6.28 -21.51
C ARG A 178 -5.19 -7.43 -21.68
N LEU A 179 -4.83 -8.14 -20.62
CA LEU A 179 -3.84 -9.22 -20.65
C LEU A 179 -4.41 -10.59 -21.05
N GLY A 180 -5.71 -10.69 -21.37
CA GLY A 180 -6.30 -11.91 -21.91
C GLY A 180 -6.16 -13.15 -21.03
N ILE A 181 -5.99 -12.98 -19.71
CA ILE A 181 -5.86 -14.10 -18.77
C ILE A 181 -7.27 -14.52 -18.35
N TYR A 182 -7.95 -15.24 -19.25
CA TYR A 182 -9.03 -16.19 -18.96
C TYR A 182 -8.61 -17.55 -19.51
#